data_AF-A0A2C8Y7K2-F1
#
_entry.id   AF-A0A2C8Y7K2-F1
#
_cell.length_a   1.000
_cell.length_b   1.000
_cell.length_c   1.000
_cell.angle_alpha   90.00
_cell.angle_beta   90.00
_cell.angle_gamma   90.00
#
_symmetry.space_group_name_H-M   'P 1'
#
loop_
_entity.id
_entity.type
_entity.pdbx_description
1 polymer ?
#
loop_
_entity_poly.entity_id
_entity_poly.type
_entity_poly.pdbx_seq_one_letter_code
_entity_poly.pdbx_strand_id
1 'polypeptide(L)'
;MDLDAYSAAHREEWDRLAELGAKRRFSGVEADELIDKYQSGATQLSAIKTTSGQSVQGDRLSLGLSRARLRFSGASANVLSRIPRFFAAQLPAALFRIRWLCLAVAAASVVIAFLYAWWASSNPAVLATLGPTSELERYAKEDFVNYYSENSGTSFTSFVWTNNAWLAAQCIAFGIVGLYPAYLLFTNAQSLGMTAAIMNEFDRLDVFFLYIAPHGQLELYSIFVAGAAGMRIFWAWIAPGARTRAQALSEEGRAMFTIVIGLILALLVSGLIEGLVTRQEWPWPIKIGIGTVALGGFLFYQWVVGRRAASTGETGDLEEFEAGARQLVAG
;
A
#
# COMPACT_ATOMS: atom_id res chain seq x y z
N MET A 1 46.09 -25.64 -18.02
CA MET A 1 45.13 -26.69 -17.64
C MET A 1 44.68 -27.36 -18.92
N ASP A 2 44.76 -28.69 -19.00
CA ASP A 2 44.08 -29.43 -20.07
C ASP A 2 42.58 -29.45 -19.73
N LEU A 3 41.81 -28.71 -20.50
CA LEU A 3 40.40 -28.45 -20.23
C LEU A 3 39.53 -29.69 -20.47
N ASP A 4 39.96 -30.57 -21.38
CA ASP A 4 39.26 -31.81 -21.68
C ASP A 4 39.52 -32.86 -20.62
N ALA A 5 40.75 -32.97 -20.13
CA ALA A 5 41.08 -33.81 -18.98
C ALA A 5 40.39 -33.33 -17.69
N TYR A 6 40.36 -32.01 -17.47
CA TYR A 6 39.70 -31.40 -16.31
C TYR A 6 38.18 -31.60 -16.35
N SER A 7 37.56 -31.39 -17.51
CA SER A 7 36.13 -31.65 -17.75
C SER A 7 35.79 -33.13 -17.59
N ALA A 8 36.63 -34.04 -18.08
CA ALA A 8 36.44 -35.48 -17.91
C ALA A 8 36.46 -35.89 -16.43
N ALA A 9 37.38 -35.32 -15.63
CA ALA A 9 37.51 -35.64 -14.20
C ALA A 9 36.30 -35.18 -13.35
N HIS A 10 35.61 -34.10 -13.73
CA HIS A 10 34.50 -33.52 -12.96
C HIS A 10 33.11 -33.74 -13.59
N ARG A 11 33.05 -34.52 -14.68
CA ARG A 11 31.82 -34.71 -15.46
C ARG A 11 30.67 -35.25 -14.62
N GLU A 12 30.92 -36.24 -13.78
CA GLU A 12 29.90 -36.84 -12.91
C GLU A 12 29.32 -35.83 -11.91
N GLU A 13 30.15 -34.94 -11.37
CA GLU A 13 29.69 -33.88 -10.46
C GLU A 13 28.78 -32.87 -11.17
N TRP A 14 29.14 -32.50 -12.41
CA TRP A 14 28.38 -31.55 -13.21
C TRP A 14 27.05 -32.15 -13.67
N ASP A 15 27.05 -33.41 -14.07
CA ASP A 15 25.84 -34.11 -14.47
C ASP A 15 24.91 -34.31 -13.25
N ARG A 16 25.46 -34.59 -12.06
CA ARG A 16 24.68 -34.65 -10.81
C ARG A 16 24.09 -33.29 -10.42
N LEU A 17 24.87 -32.20 -10.53
CA LEU A 17 24.37 -30.84 -10.33
C LEU A 17 23.20 -30.53 -11.29
N ALA A 18 23.32 -30.92 -12.55
CA ALA A 18 22.28 -30.71 -13.56
C ALA A 18 21.02 -31.55 -13.26
N GLU A 19 21.19 -32.80 -12.83
CA GLU A 19 20.11 -33.69 -12.42
C GLU A 19 19.33 -33.11 -11.21
N LEU A 20 20.06 -32.72 -10.16
CA LEU A 20 19.47 -32.09 -8.98
C LEU A 20 18.79 -30.75 -9.35
N GLY A 21 19.44 -29.90 -10.14
CA GLY A 21 18.83 -28.64 -10.60
C GLY A 21 17.53 -28.81 -11.40
N ALA A 22 17.35 -29.95 -12.08
CA ALA A 22 16.15 -30.27 -12.83
C ALA A 22 14.99 -30.83 -11.97
N LYS A 23 15.27 -31.41 -10.79
CA LYS A 23 14.25 -31.99 -9.91
C LYS A 23 13.23 -30.95 -9.41
N ARG A 24 11.97 -31.36 -9.29
CA ARG A 24 10.87 -30.51 -8.78
C ARG A 24 10.70 -30.56 -7.27
N ARG A 25 11.08 -31.67 -6.64
CA ARG A 25 11.00 -31.90 -5.19
C ARG A 25 12.31 -32.53 -4.74
N PHE A 26 12.73 -32.17 -3.53
CA PHE A 26 13.96 -32.62 -2.90
C PHE A 26 13.63 -33.18 -1.52
N SER A 27 14.32 -34.24 -1.13
CA SER A 27 14.53 -34.58 0.27
C SER A 27 15.56 -33.63 0.90
N GLY A 28 15.66 -33.59 2.24
CA GLY A 28 16.65 -32.76 2.93
C GLY A 28 18.09 -33.08 2.48
N VAL A 29 18.40 -34.37 2.33
CA VAL A 29 19.73 -34.84 1.88
C VAL A 29 20.04 -34.36 0.45
N GLU A 30 19.06 -34.38 -0.46
CA GLU A 30 19.26 -33.91 -1.83
C GLU A 30 19.41 -32.38 -1.92
N ALA A 31 18.83 -31.64 -0.97
CA ALA A 31 18.99 -30.19 -0.89
C ALA A 31 20.42 -29.82 -0.43
N ASP A 32 20.93 -30.52 0.60
CA ASP A 32 22.32 -30.36 1.05
C ASP A 32 23.30 -30.75 -0.07
N GLU A 33 23.04 -31.86 -0.76
CA GLU A 33 23.85 -32.30 -1.90
C GLU A 33 23.87 -31.26 -3.05
N LEU A 34 22.73 -30.60 -3.32
CA LEU A 34 22.65 -29.54 -4.34
C LEU A 34 23.49 -28.31 -3.95
N ILE A 35 23.53 -27.95 -2.67
CA ILE A 35 24.36 -26.85 -2.16
C ILE A 35 25.85 -27.17 -2.34
N ASP A 36 26.26 -28.37 -1.95
CA ASP A 36 27.66 -28.81 -2.07
C ASP A 36 28.12 -28.82 -3.52
N LYS A 37 27.32 -29.40 -4.42
CA LYS A 37 27.63 -29.44 -5.87
C LYS A 37 27.59 -28.07 -6.52
N TYR A 38 26.76 -27.15 -6.03
CA TYR A 38 26.76 -25.77 -6.51
C TYR A 38 28.04 -25.02 -6.12
N GLN A 39 28.48 -25.17 -4.86
CA GLN A 39 29.72 -24.53 -4.40
C GLN A 39 30.93 -25.08 -5.16
N SER A 40 31.06 -26.40 -5.29
CA SER A 40 32.18 -27.01 -6.04
C SER A 40 32.16 -26.61 -7.52
N GLY A 41 30.98 -26.64 -8.15
CA GLY A 41 30.81 -26.21 -9.55
C GLY A 41 31.14 -24.73 -9.77
N ALA A 42 30.80 -23.84 -8.83
CA ALA A 42 31.15 -22.42 -8.92
C ALA A 42 32.67 -22.19 -8.85
N THR A 43 33.36 -22.90 -7.96
CA THR A 43 34.83 -22.89 -7.87
C THR A 43 35.47 -23.38 -9.16
N GLN A 44 34.98 -24.50 -9.70
CA GLN A 44 35.47 -25.09 -10.96
C GLN A 44 35.22 -24.15 -12.16
N LEU A 45 34.05 -23.50 -12.24
CA LEU A 45 33.76 -22.51 -13.28
C LEU A 45 34.70 -21.29 -13.18
N SER A 46 35.01 -20.83 -11.97
CA SER A 46 35.98 -19.76 -11.76
C SER A 46 37.35 -20.16 -12.27
N ALA A 47 37.82 -21.37 -11.95
CA ALA A 47 39.11 -21.88 -12.42
C ALA A 47 39.19 -21.98 -13.95
N ILE A 48 38.11 -22.45 -14.59
CA ILE A 48 37.98 -22.54 -16.06
C ILE A 48 38.06 -21.14 -16.68
N LYS A 49 37.28 -20.18 -16.16
CA LYS A 49 37.28 -18.80 -16.68
C LYS A 49 38.64 -18.12 -16.55
N THR A 50 39.33 -18.32 -15.43
CA THR A 50 40.65 -17.73 -15.19
C THR A 50 41.73 -18.34 -16.09
N THR A 51 41.66 -19.65 -16.36
CA THR A 51 42.74 -20.36 -17.08
C THR A 51 42.55 -20.36 -18.59
N SER A 52 41.31 -20.38 -19.06
CA SER A 52 41.00 -20.68 -20.47
C SER A 52 39.93 -19.77 -21.07
N GLY A 53 39.43 -18.79 -20.33
CA GLY A 53 38.46 -17.83 -20.84
C GLY A 53 37.12 -18.47 -21.21
N GLN A 54 36.59 -18.15 -22.39
CA GLN A 54 35.33 -18.71 -22.90
C GLN A 54 35.55 -20.11 -23.46
N SER A 55 34.79 -21.10 -22.96
CA SER A 55 34.84 -22.48 -23.40
C SER A 55 33.46 -23.13 -23.33
N VAL A 56 33.20 -24.10 -24.21
CA VAL A 56 31.92 -24.84 -24.28
C VAL A 56 31.62 -25.55 -22.95
N GLN A 57 32.66 -26.10 -22.32
CA GLN A 57 32.60 -26.78 -21.04
C GLN A 57 32.24 -25.79 -19.91
N GLY A 58 32.83 -24.60 -19.92
CA GLY A 58 32.49 -23.51 -19.01
C GLY A 58 31.06 -23.01 -19.18
N ASP A 59 30.57 -22.90 -20.41
CA ASP A 59 29.19 -22.48 -20.70
C ASP A 59 28.16 -23.51 -20.22
N ARG A 60 28.44 -24.81 -20.42
CA ARG A 60 27.58 -25.90 -19.91
C ARG A 60 27.49 -25.88 -18.39
N LEU A 61 28.61 -25.71 -17.69
CA LEU A 61 28.64 -25.62 -16.23
C LEU A 61 27.92 -24.35 -15.73
N SER A 62 28.12 -23.22 -16.40
CA SER A 62 27.42 -21.96 -16.11
C SER A 62 25.90 -22.10 -16.20
N LEU A 63 25.39 -22.80 -17.22
CA LEU A 63 23.96 -23.10 -17.35
C LEU A 63 23.42 -23.99 -16.22
N GLY A 64 24.19 -25.01 -15.82
CA GLY A 64 23.86 -25.86 -14.67
C GLY A 64 23.76 -25.06 -13.36
N LEU A 65 24.76 -24.22 -13.08
CA LEU A 65 24.78 -23.34 -11.90
C LEU A 65 23.64 -22.32 -11.92
N SER A 66 23.30 -21.76 -13.09
CA SER A 66 22.17 -20.83 -13.21
C SER A 66 20.85 -21.49 -12.82
N ARG A 67 20.59 -22.72 -13.29
CA ARG A 67 19.39 -23.49 -12.93
C ARG A 67 19.36 -23.87 -11.46
N ALA A 68 20.50 -24.28 -10.89
CA ALA A 68 20.62 -24.59 -9.47
C ALA A 68 20.36 -23.33 -8.60
N ARG A 69 20.88 -22.17 -9.01
CA ARG A 69 20.66 -20.89 -8.32
C ARG A 69 19.18 -20.51 -8.22
N LEU A 70 18.40 -20.78 -9.28
CA LEU A 70 16.95 -20.58 -9.27
C LEU A 70 16.21 -21.46 -8.25
N ARG A 71 16.85 -22.51 -7.72
CA ARG A 71 16.29 -23.34 -6.63
C ARG A 71 16.54 -22.74 -5.26
N PHE A 72 17.67 -22.07 -5.07
CA PHE A 72 18.01 -21.40 -3.81
C PHE A 72 17.28 -20.07 -3.64
N SER A 73 17.11 -19.32 -4.74
CA SER A 73 16.22 -18.17 -4.77
C SER A 73 14.79 -18.70 -4.83
N GLY A 74 14.23 -19.02 -3.66
CA GLY A 74 12.97 -19.73 -3.45
C GLY A 74 12.02 -19.69 -4.64
N ALA A 75 11.79 -20.85 -5.25
CA ALA A 75 10.72 -21.03 -6.23
C ALA A 75 9.46 -20.38 -5.66
N SER A 76 9.02 -19.30 -6.29
CA SER A 76 7.93 -18.44 -5.83
C SER A 76 6.81 -19.32 -5.27
N ALA A 77 6.65 -19.35 -3.93
CA ALA A 77 5.52 -20.05 -3.36
C ALA A 77 4.28 -19.48 -4.04
N ASN A 78 3.44 -20.36 -4.58
CA ASN A 78 2.34 -20.03 -5.48
C ASN A 78 1.63 -18.75 -4.98
N VAL A 79 1.66 -17.65 -5.72
CA VAL A 79 1.19 -16.33 -5.23
C VAL A 79 -0.24 -16.42 -4.68
N LEU A 80 -1.07 -17.29 -5.28
CA LEU A 80 -2.42 -17.58 -4.81
C LEU A 80 -2.48 -18.17 -3.40
N SER A 81 -1.50 -18.95 -2.94
CA SER A 81 -1.48 -19.49 -1.59
C SER A 81 -1.13 -18.45 -0.52
N ARG A 82 -0.60 -17.28 -0.92
CA ARG A 82 -0.29 -16.16 0.00
C ARG A 82 -1.46 -15.19 0.19
N ILE A 83 -2.42 -15.15 -0.75
CA ILE A 83 -3.59 -14.26 -0.71
C ILE A 83 -4.39 -14.40 0.60
N PRO A 84 -4.72 -15.61 1.10
CA PRO A 84 -5.50 -15.73 2.34
C PRO A 84 -4.78 -15.14 3.54
N ARG A 85 -3.46 -15.38 3.68
CA ARG A 85 -2.65 -14.82 4.78
C ARG A 85 -2.54 -13.31 4.68
N PHE A 86 -2.38 -12.78 3.46
CA PHE A 86 -2.34 -11.35 3.22
C PHE A 86 -3.58 -10.65 3.80
N PHE A 87 -4.78 -11.13 3.43
CA PHE A 87 -6.03 -10.53 3.87
C PHE A 87 -6.44 -10.91 5.30
N ALA A 88 -6.07 -12.08 5.80
CA ALA A 88 -6.46 -12.49 7.15
C ALA A 88 -5.52 -11.99 8.25
N ALA A 89 -4.24 -11.73 7.92
CA ALA A 89 -3.20 -11.46 8.91
C ALA A 89 -2.37 -10.20 8.61
N GLN A 90 -1.71 -10.14 7.45
CA GLN A 90 -0.73 -9.07 7.17
C GLN A 90 -1.37 -7.68 7.04
N LEU A 91 -2.37 -7.54 6.17
CA LEU A 91 -3.09 -6.27 5.97
C LEU A 91 -3.77 -5.73 7.24
N PRO A 92 -4.57 -6.52 7.97
CA PRO A 92 -5.25 -5.99 9.15
C PRO A 92 -4.22 -5.66 10.26
N ALA A 93 -3.12 -6.42 10.39
CA ALA A 93 -2.04 -6.08 11.32
C ALA A 93 -1.35 -4.76 10.95
N ALA A 94 -1.03 -4.54 9.67
CA ALA A 94 -0.42 -3.30 9.19
C ALA A 94 -1.30 -2.08 9.50
N LEU A 95 -2.61 -2.17 9.19
CA LEU A 95 -3.59 -1.13 9.49
C LEU A 95 -3.73 -0.88 11.00
N PHE A 96 -3.72 -1.94 11.81
CA PHE A 96 -3.82 -1.82 13.26
C PHE A 96 -2.62 -1.09 13.86
N ARG A 97 -1.41 -1.30 13.35
CA ARG A 97 -0.19 -0.66 13.87
C ARG A 97 -0.24 0.87 13.78
N ILE A 98 -0.92 1.41 12.78
CA ILE A 98 -1.05 2.86 12.57
C ILE A 98 -2.37 3.46 13.08
N ARG A 99 -3.24 2.66 13.72
CA ARG A 99 -4.61 3.06 14.11
C ARG A 99 -4.71 4.38 14.90
N TRP A 100 -3.79 4.62 15.81
CA TRP A 100 -3.78 5.85 16.62
C TRP A 100 -3.35 7.05 15.80
N LEU A 101 -2.41 6.86 14.88
CA LEU A 101 -2.00 7.89 13.94
C LEU A 101 -3.13 8.21 12.96
N CYS A 102 -3.90 7.21 12.51
CA CYS A 102 -5.11 7.43 11.72
C CYS A 102 -6.13 8.31 12.48
N LEU A 103 -6.38 8.03 13.76
CA LEU A 103 -7.29 8.85 14.57
C LEU A 103 -6.75 10.26 14.81
N ALA A 104 -5.46 10.42 15.06
CA ALA A 104 -4.84 11.73 15.23
C ALA A 104 -4.93 12.57 13.94
N VAL A 105 -4.65 11.96 12.79
CA VAL A 105 -4.80 12.59 11.47
C VAL A 105 -6.25 12.96 11.21
N ALA A 106 -7.19 12.03 11.45
CA ALA A 106 -8.62 12.29 11.26
C ALA A 106 -9.11 13.45 12.13
N ALA A 107 -8.75 13.45 13.42
CA ALA A 107 -9.10 14.52 14.34
C ALA A 107 -8.50 15.87 13.91
N ALA A 108 -7.23 15.90 13.50
CA ALA A 108 -6.58 17.10 12.99
C ALA A 108 -7.27 17.63 11.73
N SER A 109 -7.58 16.77 10.76
CA SER A 109 -8.30 17.13 9.54
C SER A 109 -9.70 17.68 9.83
N VAL A 110 -10.45 17.08 10.77
CA VAL A 110 -11.77 17.60 11.19
C VAL A 110 -11.63 18.98 11.83
N VAL A 111 -10.65 19.18 12.72
CA VAL A 111 -10.41 20.49 13.34
C VAL A 111 -10.04 21.53 12.30
N ILE A 112 -9.15 21.21 11.35
CA ILE A 112 -8.76 22.14 10.28
C ILE A 112 -9.98 22.50 9.41
N ALA A 113 -10.73 21.50 8.94
CA ALA A 113 -11.92 21.73 8.11
C ALA A 113 -12.96 22.59 8.85
N PHE A 114 -13.21 22.30 10.13
CA PHE A 114 -14.11 23.08 10.97
C PHE A 114 -13.63 24.52 11.15
N LEU A 115 -12.34 24.74 11.45
CA LEU A 115 -11.79 26.08 11.64
C LEU A 115 -11.88 26.92 10.36
N TYR A 116 -11.60 26.33 9.19
CA TYR A 116 -11.77 27.00 7.91
C TYR A 116 -13.23 27.30 7.59
N ALA A 117 -14.13 26.34 7.82
CA ALA A 117 -15.57 26.54 7.63
C ALA A 117 -16.11 27.67 8.52
N TRP A 118 -15.74 27.65 9.81
CA TRP A 118 -16.10 28.66 10.80
C TRP A 118 -15.54 30.03 10.43
N TRP A 119 -14.25 30.10 10.10
CA TRP A 119 -13.58 31.34 9.74
C TRP A 119 -14.19 31.99 8.50
N ALA A 120 -14.44 31.22 7.45
CA ALA A 120 -15.06 31.72 6.22
C ALA A 120 -16.52 32.14 6.44
N SER A 121 -17.30 31.34 7.17
CA SER A 121 -18.71 31.66 7.47
C SER A 121 -18.86 32.88 8.40
N SER A 122 -17.87 33.15 9.25
CA SER A 122 -17.91 34.29 10.17
C SER A 122 -17.36 35.59 9.56
N ASN A 123 -16.75 35.53 8.37
CA ASN A 123 -16.09 36.67 7.73
C ASN A 123 -16.48 36.78 6.25
N PRO A 124 -17.48 37.60 5.90
CA PRO A 124 -17.93 37.77 4.51
C PRO A 124 -16.81 38.20 3.54
N ALA A 125 -15.81 38.93 4.05
CA ALA A 125 -14.63 39.31 3.28
C ALA A 125 -13.85 38.10 2.76
N VAL A 126 -13.81 37.00 3.51
CA VAL A 126 -13.13 35.76 3.10
C VAL A 126 -13.86 35.13 1.91
N LEU A 127 -15.19 34.98 1.98
CA LEU A 127 -15.98 34.46 0.86
C LEU A 127 -15.85 35.36 -0.37
N ALA A 128 -15.82 36.68 -0.19
CA ALA A 128 -15.62 37.62 -1.30
C ALA A 128 -14.26 37.47 -2.01
N THR A 129 -13.23 36.89 -1.36
CA THR A 129 -11.95 36.58 -2.02
C THR A 129 -12.00 35.33 -2.89
N LEU A 130 -13.00 34.46 -2.71
CA LEU A 130 -13.13 33.21 -3.47
C LEU A 130 -13.74 33.43 -4.85
N GLY A 131 -14.54 34.49 -5.00
CA GLY A 131 -15.13 34.88 -6.28
C GLY A 131 -16.35 35.78 -6.12
N PRO A 132 -16.95 36.21 -7.24
CA PRO A 132 -18.21 36.93 -7.25
C PRO A 132 -19.32 36.11 -6.57
N THR A 133 -20.20 36.76 -5.80
CA THR A 133 -21.31 36.09 -5.10
C THR A 133 -22.19 35.25 -6.04
N SER A 134 -22.41 35.72 -7.27
CA SER A 134 -23.19 34.99 -8.29
C SER A 134 -22.55 33.65 -8.70
N GLU A 135 -21.23 33.56 -8.70
CA GLU A 135 -20.52 32.31 -9.00
C GLU A 135 -20.59 31.34 -7.82
N LEU A 136 -20.46 31.84 -6.59
CA LEU A 136 -20.59 31.04 -5.38
C LEU A 136 -22.02 30.52 -5.21
N GLU A 137 -23.03 31.32 -5.56
CA GLU A 137 -24.43 30.92 -5.54
C GLU A 137 -24.72 29.83 -6.57
N ARG A 138 -24.24 29.99 -7.82
CA ARG A 138 -24.35 28.94 -8.85
C ARG A 138 -23.67 27.67 -8.39
N TYR A 139 -22.49 27.78 -7.79
CA TYR A 139 -21.77 26.64 -7.26
C TYR A 139 -22.60 25.87 -6.23
N ALA A 140 -23.16 26.58 -5.24
CA ALA A 140 -23.94 25.96 -4.17
C ALA A 140 -25.28 25.38 -4.64
N LYS A 141 -25.92 26.02 -5.63
CA LYS A 141 -27.25 25.63 -6.10
C LYS A 141 -27.24 24.57 -7.20
N GLU A 142 -26.23 24.59 -8.07
CA GLU A 142 -26.16 23.79 -9.29
C GLU A 142 -24.88 22.94 -9.32
N ASP A 143 -23.71 23.58 -9.42
CA ASP A 143 -22.45 22.89 -9.77
C ASP A 143 -22.09 21.79 -8.76
N PHE A 144 -22.33 22.00 -7.46
CA PHE A 144 -22.04 21.02 -6.41
C PHE A 144 -22.82 19.72 -6.60
N VAL A 145 -24.12 19.80 -6.91
CA VAL A 145 -24.95 18.61 -7.14
C VAL A 145 -24.64 18.00 -8.50
N ASN A 146 -24.52 18.84 -9.52
CA ASN A 146 -24.26 18.43 -10.90
C ASN A 146 -22.96 17.64 -11.04
N TYR A 147 -21.94 18.01 -10.25
CA TYR A 147 -20.70 17.25 -10.13
C TYR A 147 -20.96 15.75 -9.86
N TYR A 148 -21.90 15.43 -8.96
CA TYR A 148 -22.23 14.05 -8.60
C TYR A 148 -23.28 13.39 -9.52
N SER A 149 -24.13 14.17 -10.21
CA SER A 149 -25.27 13.64 -10.99
C SER A 149 -25.08 13.56 -12.51
N GLU A 150 -24.31 14.43 -13.16
CA GLU A 150 -24.36 14.61 -14.62
C GLU A 150 -23.40 13.73 -15.44
N ASN A 151 -22.36 13.14 -14.83
CA ASN A 151 -21.39 12.33 -15.57
C ASN A 151 -21.74 10.83 -15.62
N SER A 152 -21.62 10.22 -16.81
CA SER A 152 -21.98 8.81 -17.08
C SER A 152 -21.40 7.81 -16.05
N GLY A 153 -22.24 6.87 -15.61
CA GLY A 153 -22.07 6.02 -14.43
C GLY A 153 -20.67 5.47 -14.17
N THR A 154 -20.06 4.88 -15.19
CA THR A 154 -18.76 4.19 -15.08
C THR A 154 -17.57 5.15 -15.21
N SER A 155 -17.68 6.19 -16.03
CA SER A 155 -16.57 7.12 -16.30
C SER A 155 -16.27 8.02 -15.09
N PHE A 156 -17.34 8.49 -14.43
CA PHE A 156 -17.23 9.33 -13.23
C PHE A 156 -16.70 8.57 -12.02
N THR A 157 -17.24 7.37 -11.76
CA THR A 157 -16.77 6.48 -10.68
C THR A 157 -15.26 6.23 -10.81
N SER A 158 -14.82 5.96 -12.05
CA SER A 158 -13.39 5.76 -12.36
C SER A 158 -12.57 7.03 -12.12
N PHE A 159 -13.12 8.21 -12.45
CA PHE A 159 -12.46 9.50 -12.23
C PHE A 159 -12.26 9.82 -10.75
N VAL A 160 -13.31 9.74 -9.92
CA VAL A 160 -13.21 10.05 -8.49
C VAL A 160 -12.34 9.03 -7.77
N TRP A 161 -12.49 7.75 -8.10
CA TRP A 161 -11.60 6.70 -7.63
C TRP A 161 -10.14 6.96 -7.97
N THR A 162 -9.84 7.32 -9.23
CA THR A 162 -8.45 7.57 -9.67
C THR A 162 -7.86 8.78 -8.97
N ASN A 163 -8.63 9.86 -8.77
CA ASN A 163 -8.14 11.04 -8.05
C ASN A 163 -7.81 10.73 -6.59
N ASN A 164 -8.69 10.03 -5.88
CA ASN A 164 -8.46 9.68 -4.48
C ASN A 164 -7.35 8.61 -4.33
N ALA A 165 -7.27 7.65 -5.26
CA ALA A 165 -6.18 6.70 -5.30
C ALA A 165 -4.84 7.39 -5.59
N TRP A 166 -4.84 8.42 -6.44
CA TRP A 166 -3.66 9.23 -6.72
C TRP A 166 -3.23 10.04 -5.51
N LEU A 167 -4.15 10.69 -4.80
CA LEU A 167 -3.87 11.40 -3.56
C LEU A 167 -3.28 10.46 -2.48
N ALA A 168 -3.89 9.28 -2.31
CA ALA A 168 -3.39 8.26 -1.39
C ALA A 168 -1.99 7.77 -1.80
N ALA A 169 -1.76 7.53 -3.09
CA ALA A 169 -0.45 7.15 -3.62
C ALA A 169 0.61 8.23 -3.39
N GLN A 170 0.25 9.52 -3.54
CA GLN A 170 1.13 10.65 -3.27
C GLN A 170 1.52 10.73 -1.79
N CYS A 171 0.56 10.60 -0.87
CA CYS A 171 0.84 10.55 0.58
C CYS A 171 1.85 9.45 0.94
N ILE A 172 1.77 8.33 0.23
CA ILE A 172 2.58 7.13 0.47
C ILE A 172 3.96 7.29 -0.17
N ALA A 173 4.03 7.66 -1.45
CA ALA A 173 5.28 7.79 -2.22
C ALA A 173 6.18 8.89 -1.65
N PHE A 174 5.59 10.03 -1.29
CA PHE A 174 6.33 11.16 -0.72
C PHE A 174 6.34 11.15 0.82
N GLY A 175 5.89 10.05 1.44
CA GLY A 175 5.91 9.86 2.88
C GLY A 175 7.29 10.12 3.48
N ILE A 176 8.37 9.69 2.81
CA ILE A 176 9.75 9.89 3.27
C ILE A 176 10.16 11.37 3.41
N VAL A 177 9.50 12.28 2.70
CA VAL A 177 9.75 13.74 2.78
C VAL A 177 9.12 14.33 4.06
N GLY A 178 8.23 13.58 4.72
CA GLY A 178 7.68 13.89 6.04
C GLY A 178 6.56 14.92 6.05
N LEU A 179 6.83 16.12 5.56
CA LEU A 179 5.85 17.23 5.56
C LEU A 179 4.81 17.10 4.44
N TYR A 180 5.11 16.34 3.39
CA TYR A 180 4.24 16.28 2.22
C TYR A 180 2.87 15.63 2.48
N PRO A 181 2.75 14.48 3.19
CA PRO A 181 1.44 13.94 3.57
C PRO A 181 0.65 14.89 4.47
N ALA A 182 1.33 15.59 5.39
CA ALA A 182 0.70 16.59 6.25
C ALA A 182 0.12 17.76 5.44
N TYR A 183 0.90 18.25 4.46
CA TYR A 183 0.47 19.30 3.54
C TYR A 183 -0.76 18.88 2.72
N LEU A 184 -0.75 17.67 2.14
CA LEU A 184 -1.90 17.17 1.37
C LEU A 184 -3.17 17.02 2.22
N LEU A 185 -3.03 16.50 3.45
CA LEU A 185 -4.15 16.39 4.38
C LEU A 185 -4.68 17.76 4.80
N PHE A 186 -3.78 18.74 4.98
CA PHE A 186 -4.15 20.11 5.29
C PHE A 186 -4.93 20.75 4.15
N THR A 187 -4.43 20.66 2.91
CA THR A 187 -5.12 21.26 1.75
C THR A 187 -6.45 20.58 1.45
N ASN A 188 -6.54 19.26 1.64
CA ASN A 188 -7.81 18.52 1.53
C ASN A 188 -8.83 18.97 2.59
N ALA A 189 -8.42 19.07 3.86
CA ALA A 189 -9.27 19.54 4.95
C ALA A 189 -9.68 21.02 4.78
N GLN A 190 -8.74 21.87 4.36
CA GLN A 190 -9.00 23.27 4.03
C GLN A 190 -10.07 23.37 2.93
N SER A 191 -9.88 22.67 1.82
CA SER A 191 -10.84 22.65 0.69
C SER A 191 -12.23 22.24 1.16
N LEU A 192 -12.33 21.16 1.94
CA LEU A 192 -13.59 20.68 2.50
C LEU A 192 -14.27 21.74 3.39
N GLY A 193 -13.50 22.42 4.24
CA GLY A 193 -13.99 23.52 5.09
C GLY A 193 -14.48 24.73 4.30
N MET A 194 -13.74 25.12 3.25
CA MET A 194 -14.15 26.23 2.37
C MET A 194 -15.43 25.90 1.60
N THR A 195 -15.54 24.68 1.05
CA THR A 195 -16.77 24.22 0.39
C THR A 195 -17.94 24.22 1.35
N ALA A 196 -17.77 23.73 2.58
CA ALA A 196 -18.82 23.75 3.60
C ALA A 196 -19.29 25.19 3.92
N ALA A 197 -18.37 26.15 3.99
CA ALA A 197 -18.72 27.56 4.20
C ALA A 197 -19.53 28.15 3.03
N ILE A 198 -19.13 27.89 1.78
CA ILE A 198 -19.89 28.31 0.60
C ILE A 198 -21.30 27.71 0.63
N MET A 199 -21.42 26.42 0.92
CA MET A 199 -22.71 25.74 1.00
C MET A 199 -23.57 26.28 2.15
N ASN A 200 -22.96 26.65 3.28
CA ASN A 200 -23.65 27.25 4.41
C ASN A 200 -24.17 28.67 4.09
N GLU A 201 -23.41 29.49 3.36
CA GLU A 201 -23.81 30.85 2.96
C GLU A 201 -25.13 30.88 2.16
N PHE A 202 -25.40 29.83 1.38
CA PHE A 202 -26.60 29.73 0.54
C PHE A 202 -27.65 28.74 1.06
N ASP A 203 -27.65 28.42 2.35
CA ASP A 203 -28.60 27.50 3.01
C ASP A 203 -28.61 26.07 2.42
N ARG A 204 -27.45 25.57 1.98
CA ARG A 204 -27.26 24.23 1.37
C ARG A 204 -26.29 23.34 2.15
N LEU A 205 -26.02 23.65 3.41
CA LEU A 205 -25.13 22.84 4.26
C LEU A 205 -25.65 21.41 4.45
N ASP A 206 -26.97 21.23 4.46
CA ASP A 206 -27.61 19.91 4.47
C ASP A 206 -27.23 19.12 3.21
N VAL A 207 -27.39 19.71 2.01
CA VAL A 207 -27.07 19.08 0.73
C VAL A 207 -25.60 18.70 0.65
N PHE A 208 -24.71 19.54 1.18
CA PHE A 208 -23.29 19.21 1.30
C PHE A 208 -23.05 17.88 2.03
N PHE A 209 -23.63 17.72 3.22
CA PHE A 209 -23.48 16.47 3.97
C PHE A 209 -24.21 15.29 3.31
N LEU A 210 -25.38 15.52 2.73
CA LEU A 210 -26.17 14.47 2.09
C LEU A 210 -25.43 13.84 0.91
N TYR A 211 -24.79 14.65 0.06
CA TYR A 211 -24.06 14.12 -1.10
C TYR A 211 -22.72 13.49 -0.72
N ILE A 212 -22.03 14.00 0.30
CA ILE A 212 -20.71 13.47 0.71
C ILE A 212 -20.84 12.22 1.59
N ALA A 213 -21.76 12.19 2.56
CA ALA A 213 -21.80 11.15 3.60
C ALA A 213 -21.90 9.69 3.09
N PRO A 214 -22.62 9.34 2.01
CA PRO A 214 -22.72 7.96 1.54
C PRO A 214 -21.37 7.32 1.16
N HIS A 215 -20.48 8.05 0.51
CA HIS A 215 -19.19 7.52 0.04
C HIS A 215 -18.02 8.13 0.83
N GLY A 216 -18.09 9.43 1.11
CA GLY A 216 -17.05 10.23 1.76
C GLY A 216 -16.61 9.71 3.13
N GLN A 217 -17.45 8.96 3.85
CA GLN A 217 -17.09 8.33 5.11
C GLN A 217 -15.89 7.36 4.97
N LEU A 218 -15.97 6.41 4.03
CA LEU A 218 -14.90 5.45 3.78
C LEU A 218 -13.72 6.11 3.06
N GLU A 219 -14.02 7.03 2.15
CA GLU A 219 -13.02 7.80 1.40
C GLU A 219 -12.10 8.60 2.30
N LEU A 220 -12.67 9.48 3.13
CA LEU A 220 -11.90 10.35 4.02
C LEU A 220 -11.07 9.51 4.99
N TYR A 221 -11.64 8.44 5.55
CA TYR A 221 -10.89 7.54 6.40
C TYR A 221 -9.72 6.86 5.66
N SER A 222 -9.92 6.47 4.39
CA SER A 222 -8.86 5.90 3.55
C SER A 222 -7.74 6.91 3.27
N ILE A 223 -8.08 8.19 3.03
CA ILE A 223 -7.10 9.27 2.88
C ILE A 223 -6.33 9.49 4.19
N PHE A 224 -7.00 9.46 5.35
CA PHE A 224 -6.34 9.58 6.65
C PHE A 224 -5.39 8.41 6.92
N VAL A 225 -5.77 7.19 6.55
CA VAL A 225 -4.91 6.01 6.63
C VAL A 225 -3.70 6.16 5.70
N ALA A 226 -3.88 6.67 4.48
CA ALA A 226 -2.78 6.93 3.55
C ALA A 226 -1.78 7.96 4.12
N GLY A 227 -2.29 9.07 4.66
CA GLY A 227 -1.47 10.09 5.29
C GLY A 227 -0.74 9.58 6.54
N ALA A 228 -1.42 8.80 7.39
CA ALA A 228 -0.81 8.15 8.54
C ALA A 228 0.28 7.15 8.13
N ALA A 229 0.06 6.35 7.09
CA ALA A 229 1.08 5.44 6.56
C ALA A 229 2.31 6.20 6.04
N GLY A 230 2.11 7.28 5.28
CA GLY A 230 3.19 8.15 4.80
C GLY A 230 4.00 8.77 5.93
N MET A 231 3.33 9.34 6.95
CA MET A 231 3.98 9.88 8.15
C MET A 231 4.72 8.80 8.94
N ARG A 232 4.21 7.56 8.96
CA ARG A 232 4.85 6.45 9.68
C ARG A 232 6.19 6.06 9.06
N ILE A 233 6.32 6.14 7.74
CA ILE A 233 7.59 5.95 7.02
C ILE A 233 8.60 7.03 7.42
N PHE A 234 8.18 8.30 7.41
CA PHE A 234 9.05 9.39 7.85
C PHE A 234 9.54 9.20 9.29
N TRP A 235 8.61 8.83 10.18
CA TRP A 235 8.95 8.57 11.58
C TRP A 235 9.95 7.43 11.74
N ALA A 236 9.86 6.39 10.91
CA ALA A 236 10.81 5.28 10.91
C ALA A 236 12.24 5.70 10.53
N TRP A 237 12.37 6.74 9.70
CA TRP A 237 13.66 7.34 9.37
C TRP A 237 14.23 8.20 10.52
N ILE A 238 13.37 8.98 11.18
CA ILE A 238 13.76 9.86 12.30
C ILE A 238 14.14 9.05 13.54
N ALA A 239 13.25 8.14 13.95
CA ALA A 239 13.34 7.37 15.18
C ALA A 239 13.22 5.86 14.89
N PRO A 240 14.26 5.24 14.31
CA PRO A 240 14.24 3.81 13.94
C PRO A 240 14.25 2.86 15.16
N GLY A 241 14.54 3.37 16.35
CA GLY A 241 14.77 2.58 17.57
C GLY A 241 16.13 1.88 17.51
N ALA A 242 16.17 0.59 17.89
CA ALA A 242 17.38 -0.24 17.86
C ALA A 242 17.82 -0.67 16.45
N ARG A 243 17.04 -0.35 15.41
CA ARG A 243 17.31 -0.71 14.02
C ARG A 243 18.12 0.37 13.32
N THR A 244 18.86 0.00 12.28
CA THR A 244 19.41 1.01 11.36
C THR A 244 18.28 1.71 10.60
N ARG A 245 18.50 2.95 10.15
CA ARG A 245 17.51 3.68 9.34
C ARG A 245 17.10 2.92 8.09
N ALA A 246 18.06 2.26 7.42
CA ALA A 246 17.79 1.46 6.23
C ALA A 246 16.88 0.25 6.52
N GLN A 247 17.15 -0.48 7.62
CA GLN A 247 16.29 -1.59 8.05
C GLN A 247 14.89 -1.10 8.42
N ALA A 248 14.78 -0.06 9.24
CA ALA A 248 13.49 0.49 9.65
C ALA A 248 12.67 0.98 8.44
N LEU A 249 13.32 1.63 7.47
CA LEU A 249 12.67 2.08 6.24
C LEU A 249 12.22 0.92 5.34
N SER A 250 13.04 -0.14 5.24
CA SER A 250 12.71 -1.34 4.47
C SER A 250 11.50 -2.09 5.06
N GLU A 251 11.50 -2.31 6.38
CA GLU A 251 10.40 -2.97 7.09
C GLU A 251 9.09 -2.18 6.98
N GLU A 252 9.13 -0.87 7.23
CA GLU A 252 7.93 -0.03 7.15
C GLU A 252 7.48 0.19 5.70
N GLY A 253 8.41 0.23 4.73
CA GLY A 253 8.09 0.28 3.31
C GLY A 253 7.32 -0.95 2.83
N ARG A 254 7.71 -2.15 3.27
CA ARG A 254 6.98 -3.39 2.95
C ARG A 254 5.60 -3.42 3.61
N ALA A 255 5.51 -3.05 4.89
CA ALA A 255 4.22 -2.93 5.57
C ALA A 255 3.30 -1.87 4.93
N MET A 256 3.89 -0.79 4.39
CA MET A 256 3.14 0.22 3.66
C MET A 256 2.57 -0.31 2.35
N PHE A 257 3.31 -1.13 1.59
CA PHE A 257 2.79 -1.72 0.36
C PHE A 257 1.53 -2.55 0.61
N THR A 258 1.51 -3.29 1.72
CA THR A 258 0.33 -4.01 2.21
C THR A 258 -0.85 -3.04 2.39
N ILE A 259 -0.65 -1.90 3.08
CA ILE A 259 -1.68 -0.87 3.29
C ILE A 259 -2.16 -0.27 1.96
N VAL A 260 -1.27 0.00 1.00
CA VAL A 260 -1.61 0.55 -0.33
C VAL A 260 -2.65 -0.33 -1.03
N ILE A 261 -2.45 -1.65 -1.05
CA ILE A 261 -3.39 -2.59 -1.67
C ILE A 261 -4.75 -2.52 -0.96
N GLY A 262 -4.76 -2.49 0.37
CA GLY A 262 -6.00 -2.35 1.14
C GLY A 262 -6.74 -1.04 0.86
N LEU A 263 -6.00 0.07 0.69
CA LEU A 263 -6.56 1.38 0.37
C LEU A 263 -7.13 1.45 -1.04
N ILE A 264 -6.47 0.85 -2.03
CA ILE A 264 -6.99 0.76 -3.40
C ILE A 264 -8.37 0.09 -3.42
N LEU A 265 -8.52 -1.01 -2.67
CA LEU A 265 -9.79 -1.73 -2.55
C LEU A 265 -10.84 -0.93 -1.77
N ALA A 266 -10.46 -0.27 -0.68
CA ALA A 266 -11.38 0.56 0.10
C ALA A 266 -11.88 1.77 -0.70
N LEU A 267 -10.99 2.46 -1.42
CA LEU A 267 -11.35 3.56 -2.31
C LEU A 267 -12.21 3.07 -3.48
N LEU A 268 -11.97 1.87 -4.00
CA LEU A 268 -12.83 1.28 -5.04
C LEU A 268 -14.25 1.08 -4.50
N VAL A 269 -14.40 0.54 -3.29
CA VAL A 269 -15.71 0.42 -2.63
C VAL A 269 -16.36 1.79 -2.45
N SER A 270 -15.60 2.81 -2.02
CA SER A 270 -16.11 4.18 -1.91
C SER A 270 -16.62 4.72 -3.25
N GLY A 271 -15.83 4.62 -4.31
CA GLY A 271 -16.21 5.07 -5.65
C GLY A 271 -17.44 4.31 -6.18
N LEU A 272 -17.57 3.00 -5.89
CA LEU A 272 -18.77 2.25 -6.23
C LEU A 272 -20.00 2.76 -5.48
N ILE A 273 -19.88 3.12 -4.20
CA ILE A 273 -20.99 3.71 -3.44
C ILE A 273 -21.36 5.09 -4.01
N GLU A 274 -20.39 5.90 -4.38
CA GLU A 274 -20.64 7.17 -5.06
C GLU A 274 -21.40 6.96 -6.38
N GLY A 275 -20.83 6.12 -7.25
CA GLY A 275 -21.32 5.90 -8.59
C GLY A 275 -22.68 5.21 -8.67
N LEU A 276 -22.96 4.28 -7.75
CA LEU A 276 -24.13 3.41 -7.79
C LEU A 276 -25.20 3.75 -6.76
N VAL A 277 -24.84 4.33 -5.60
CA VAL A 277 -25.77 4.58 -4.48
C VAL A 277 -26.11 6.06 -4.35
N THR A 278 -25.12 6.95 -4.38
CA THR A 278 -25.33 8.39 -4.12
C THR A 278 -26.33 9.01 -5.10
N ARG A 279 -26.33 8.52 -6.35
CA ARG A 279 -27.18 8.98 -7.45
C ARG A 279 -28.61 8.46 -7.46
N GLN A 280 -28.89 7.39 -6.71
CA GLN A 280 -30.23 6.78 -6.74
C GLN A 280 -31.25 7.72 -6.11
N GLU A 281 -32.51 7.63 -6.52
CA GLU A 281 -33.62 8.33 -5.87
C GLU A 281 -34.06 7.63 -4.57
N TRP A 282 -33.09 7.13 -3.80
CA TRP A 282 -33.34 6.44 -2.53
C TRP A 282 -33.37 7.43 -1.36
N PRO A 283 -34.10 7.11 -0.27
CA PRO A 283 -34.03 7.86 0.97
C PRO A 283 -32.58 8.02 1.47
N TRP A 284 -32.20 9.25 1.83
CA TRP A 284 -30.86 9.57 2.32
C TRP A 284 -30.36 8.70 3.48
N PRO A 285 -31.19 8.33 4.49
CA PRO A 285 -30.74 7.43 5.55
C PRO A 285 -30.25 6.08 5.04
N ILE A 286 -30.82 5.56 3.94
CA ILE A 286 -30.39 4.29 3.34
C ILE A 286 -29.02 4.46 2.69
N LYS A 287 -28.83 5.54 1.91
CA LYS A 287 -27.56 5.85 1.26
C LYS A 287 -26.42 6.02 2.27
N ILE A 288 -26.66 6.84 3.30
CA ILE A 288 -25.72 7.09 4.40
C ILE A 288 -25.47 5.80 5.19
N GLY A 289 -26.51 4.99 5.41
CA GLY A 289 -26.40 3.68 6.07
C GLY A 289 -25.46 2.73 5.33
N ILE A 290 -25.52 2.67 4.00
CA ILE A 290 -24.59 1.85 3.18
C ILE A 290 -23.14 2.31 3.38
N GLY A 291 -22.89 3.63 3.31
CA GLY A 291 -21.58 4.22 3.62
C GLY A 291 -21.09 3.86 5.02
N THR A 292 -21.99 3.95 6.00
CA THR A 292 -21.67 3.70 7.41
C THR A 292 -21.33 2.24 7.65
N VAL A 293 -22.02 1.31 6.96
CA VAL A 293 -21.69 -0.12 6.98
C VAL A 293 -20.32 -0.37 6.33
N ALA A 294 -20.00 0.30 5.22
CA ALA A 294 -18.72 0.14 4.54
C ALA A 294 -17.54 0.63 5.43
N LEU A 295 -17.66 1.83 6.01
CA LEU A 295 -16.69 2.34 6.99
C LEU A 295 -16.64 1.44 8.24
N GLY A 296 -17.78 1.01 8.77
CA GLY A 296 -17.86 0.10 9.91
C GLY A 296 -17.16 -1.23 9.66
N GLY A 297 -17.28 -1.78 8.44
CA GLY A 297 -16.55 -2.97 8.01
C GLY A 297 -15.03 -2.74 7.97
N PHE A 298 -14.58 -1.61 7.41
CA PHE A 298 -13.16 -1.25 7.40
C PHE A 298 -12.60 -1.08 8.81
N LEU A 299 -13.32 -0.38 9.70
CA LEU A 299 -12.94 -0.18 11.10
C LEU A 299 -12.93 -1.51 11.87
N PHE A 300 -13.94 -2.35 11.69
CA PHE A 300 -13.96 -3.68 12.30
C PHE A 300 -12.74 -4.50 11.86
N TYR A 301 -12.42 -4.47 10.57
CA TYR A 301 -11.26 -5.15 10.01
C TYR A 301 -9.94 -4.61 10.59
N GLN A 302 -9.75 -3.29 10.63
CA GLN A 302 -8.55 -2.67 11.20
C GLN A 302 -8.42 -2.94 12.72
N TRP A 303 -9.48 -2.77 13.49
CA TRP A 303 -9.41 -2.75 14.95
C TRP A 303 -9.60 -4.12 15.60
N VAL A 304 -10.48 -4.96 15.06
CA VAL A 304 -10.78 -6.27 15.64
C VAL A 304 -9.91 -7.35 15.02
N VAL A 305 -9.94 -7.49 13.69
CA VAL A 305 -9.11 -8.49 13.00
C VAL A 305 -7.64 -8.11 13.13
N GLY A 306 -7.31 -6.82 12.98
CA GLY A 306 -5.94 -6.34 13.10
C GLY A 306 -5.35 -6.48 14.50
N ARG A 307 -6.15 -6.30 15.56
CA ARG A 307 -5.71 -6.59 16.93
C ARG A 307 -5.37 -8.07 17.12
N ARG A 308 -6.19 -8.97 16.59
CA ARG A 308 -5.95 -10.42 16.66
C ARG A 308 -4.66 -10.79 15.92
N ALA A 309 -4.47 -10.31 14.70
CA ALA A 309 -3.26 -10.55 13.92
C ALA A 309 -2.00 -9.96 14.59
N ALA A 310 -2.07 -8.73 15.10
CA ALA A 310 -0.96 -8.13 15.83
C ALA A 310 -0.60 -8.90 17.11
N SER A 311 -1.59 -9.49 17.80
CA SER A 311 -1.34 -10.30 19.00
C SER A 311 -0.61 -11.62 18.71
N THR A 312 -0.67 -12.11 17.46
CA THR A 312 0.09 -13.28 17.00
C THR A 312 1.46 -12.92 16.44
N GLY A 313 1.90 -11.66 16.58
CA GLY A 313 3.21 -11.18 16.15
C GLY A 313 3.28 -10.67 14.72
N GLU A 314 2.16 -10.66 13.97
CA GLU A 314 2.15 -10.17 12.59
C GLU A 314 2.37 -8.65 12.56
N THR A 315 3.24 -8.21 11.66
CA THR A 315 3.61 -6.78 11.52
C THR A 315 3.09 -6.14 10.23
N GLY A 316 2.60 -6.96 9.30
CA GLY A 316 2.25 -6.57 7.95
C GLY A 316 3.41 -6.64 6.95
N ASP A 317 4.58 -7.13 7.39
CA ASP A 317 5.74 -7.36 6.55
C ASP A 317 5.51 -8.57 5.60
N LEU A 318 5.69 -8.33 4.30
CA LEU A 318 5.47 -9.32 3.24
C LEU A 318 6.60 -10.36 3.14
N GLU A 319 7.78 -10.06 3.70
CA GLU A 319 8.98 -10.92 3.67
C GLU A 319 9.28 -11.59 5.00
N GLU A 320 8.39 -11.54 6.00
CA GLU A 320 8.63 -12.10 7.34
C GLU A 320 8.97 -13.62 7.34
N PHE A 321 8.78 -14.30 6.21
CA PHE A 321 9.14 -15.69 5.98
C PHE A 321 10.35 -15.91 5.04
N GLU A 322 10.78 -14.89 4.29
CA GLU A 322 11.88 -14.96 3.31
C GLU A 322 13.17 -14.30 3.84
N ALA A 323 13.04 -13.29 4.69
CA ALA A 323 14.15 -12.78 5.47
C ALA A 323 14.44 -13.80 6.59
N GLY A 324 15.54 -14.55 6.46
CA GLY A 324 16.03 -15.46 7.50
C GLY A 324 16.18 -14.80 8.88
N ALA A 325 16.54 -15.61 9.88
CA ALA A 325 16.59 -15.26 11.30
C ALA A 325 16.89 -13.77 11.60
N ARG A 326 15.92 -13.09 12.25
CA ARG A 326 16.09 -11.72 12.75
C ARG A 326 17.37 -11.64 13.57
N GLN A 327 18.23 -10.67 13.26
CA GLN A 327 19.36 -10.35 14.12
C GLN A 327 18.80 -9.79 15.43
N LEU A 328 18.89 -10.58 16.51
CA LEU A 328 18.53 -10.14 17.84
C LEU A 328 19.47 -9.00 18.23
N VAL A 329 18.95 -7.78 18.34
CA VAL A 329 19.70 -6.63 18.84
C VAL A 329 19.27 -6.42 20.29
N ALA A 330 20.24 -6.34 21.21
CA ALA A 330 19.97 -6.03 22.61
C ALA A 330 19.32 -4.64 22.71
N GLY A 331 18.23 -4.56 23.46
CA GLY A 331 17.50 -3.33 23.76
C GLY A 331 18.17 -2.48 24.83
#